data_AF-A0A938GSG7-F1
#
_entry.id   AF-A0A938GSG7-F1
#
_cell.length_a   1.000
_cell.length_b   1.000
_cell.length_c   1.000
_cell.angle_alpha   90.00
_cell.angle_beta   90.00
_cell.angle_gamma   90.00
#
_symmetry.space_group_name_H-M   'P 1'
#
loop_
_entity.id
_entity.type
_entity.pdbx_description
1 polymer ?
#
loop_
_entity_poly.entity_id
_entity_poly.type
_entity_poly.pdbx_seq_one_letter_code
_entity_poly.pdbx_strand_id
1 'polypeptide(L)'
;MRRIALFALFAANIPTVFAAAADPQRSALQARRTAIGLFASGQSAAAVAHLRTYLPPEAGPDGATTALVQGLIEITHSFYNQRRLNLAREVVAQAIVAADPVLAGRSAAPAVRRASLVSSLGLLSEEVLLDLRRAEGLYDAAAALEPTNSLHRARKQAVVNKQVPRGGRGGP
;
A
#
# COMPACT_ATOMS: atom_id res chain seq x y z
N MET A 1 68.09 23.45 40.32
CA MET A 1 67.25 24.34 39.48
C MET A 1 66.68 23.51 38.33
N ARG A 2 65.40 23.11 38.41
CA ARG A 2 64.71 22.22 37.45
C ARG A 2 63.82 23.05 36.52
N ARG A 3 63.97 22.89 35.21
CA ARG A 3 63.09 23.46 34.17
C ARG A 3 61.94 22.49 33.90
N ILE A 4 60.71 22.98 33.97
CA ILE A 4 59.46 22.24 33.71
C ILE A 4 59.17 22.32 32.21
N ALA A 5 58.99 21.18 31.56
CA ALA A 5 58.61 21.07 30.17
C ALA A 5 57.08 21.11 30.01
N LEU A 6 56.62 21.96 29.08
CA LEU A 6 55.24 22.12 28.64
C LEU A 6 54.72 20.82 27.98
N PHE A 7 53.57 20.31 28.42
CA PHE A 7 52.79 19.31 27.69
C PHE A 7 51.81 20.04 26.77
N ALA A 8 51.94 19.86 25.46
CA ALA A 8 50.96 20.29 24.46
C ALA A 8 49.82 19.26 24.39
N LEU A 9 48.61 19.72 24.67
CA LEU A 9 47.37 18.96 24.59
C LEU A 9 46.93 18.88 23.11
N PHE A 10 47.00 17.69 22.50
CA PHE A 10 46.38 17.44 21.19
C PHE A 10 44.90 17.07 21.40
N ALA A 11 43.99 18.01 21.12
CA ALA A 11 42.57 17.72 20.99
C ALA A 11 42.33 17.01 19.66
N ALA A 12 42.14 15.68 19.70
CA ALA A 12 41.66 14.92 18.56
C ALA A 12 40.19 15.29 18.31
N ASN A 13 39.96 16.14 17.30
CA ASN A 13 38.65 16.49 16.80
C ASN A 13 38.16 15.34 15.90
N ILE A 14 37.52 14.33 16.49
CA ILE A 14 36.88 13.24 15.72
C ILE A 14 35.54 13.79 15.21
N PRO A 15 35.34 13.99 13.90
CA PRO A 15 34.02 14.30 13.40
C PRO A 15 33.13 13.07 13.61
N THR A 16 32.19 13.19 14.55
CA THR A 16 31.07 12.26 14.69
C THR A 16 30.24 12.34 13.41
N VAL A 17 30.53 11.46 12.45
CA VAL A 17 29.67 11.25 11.28
C VAL A 17 28.41 10.55 11.79
N PHE A 18 27.44 11.33 12.25
CA PHE A 18 26.08 10.85 12.37
C PHE A 18 25.58 10.55 10.96
N ALA A 19 25.65 9.30 10.55
CA ALA A 19 24.84 8.79 9.45
C ALA A 19 23.38 9.02 9.85
N ALA A 20 22.78 10.10 9.35
CA ALA A 20 21.36 10.35 9.52
C ALA A 20 20.61 9.15 8.95
N ALA A 21 20.02 8.33 9.83
CA ALA A 21 19.14 7.26 9.40
C ALA A 21 18.07 7.89 8.50
N ALA A 22 18.05 7.50 7.23
CA ALA A 22 17.09 8.03 6.27
C ALA A 22 15.68 7.78 6.81
N ASP A 23 14.89 8.85 6.96
CA ASP A 23 13.50 8.80 7.40
C ASP A 23 12.72 7.80 6.51
N PRO A 24 12.26 6.65 7.04
CA PRO A 24 11.61 5.62 6.25
C PRO A 24 10.37 6.12 5.50
N GLN A 25 9.70 7.15 6.03
CA GLN A 25 8.53 7.76 5.37
C GLN A 25 8.94 8.53 4.11
N ARG A 26 10.08 9.23 4.15
CA ARG A 26 10.62 9.93 2.98
C ARG A 26 11.04 8.94 1.89
N SER A 27 11.68 7.84 2.28
CA SER A 27 12.08 6.78 1.33
C SER A 27 10.86 6.16 0.65
N ALA A 28 9.82 5.80 1.41
CA ALA A 28 8.59 5.23 0.87
C ALA A 28 7.86 6.19 -0.07
N LEU A 29 7.81 7.49 0.28
CA LEU A 29 7.22 8.52 -0.58
C LEU A 29 8.00 8.66 -1.91
N GLN A 30 9.33 8.64 -1.86
CA GLN A 30 10.16 8.73 -3.05
C GLN A 30 9.98 7.51 -3.96
N ALA A 31 9.96 6.29 -3.39
CA ALA A 31 9.71 5.06 -4.14
C ALA A 31 8.36 5.11 -4.87
N ARG A 32 7.29 5.54 -4.18
CA ARG A 32 5.96 5.69 -4.78
C ARG A 32 5.92 6.76 -5.88
N ARG A 33 6.59 7.90 -5.69
CA ARG A 33 6.66 8.97 -6.72
C ARG A 33 7.35 8.48 -8.00
N THR A 34 8.47 7.77 -7.87
CA THR A 34 9.15 7.17 -9.02
C THR A 34 8.26 6.13 -9.70
N ALA A 35 7.61 5.26 -8.94
CA ALA A 35 6.69 4.28 -9.48
C ALA A 35 5.49 4.91 -10.22
N ILE A 36 4.95 6.03 -9.74
CA ILE A 36 3.92 6.81 -10.44
C ILE A 36 4.44 7.26 -11.82
N GLY A 37 5.67 7.76 -11.89
CA GLY A 37 6.30 8.14 -13.16
C GLY A 37 6.45 6.96 -14.12
N LEU A 38 6.85 5.81 -13.61
CA LEU A 38 7.01 4.57 -14.39
C LEU A 38 5.67 4.02 -14.90
N PHE A 39 4.62 4.02 -14.08
CA PHE A 39 3.27 3.69 -14.55
C PHE A 39 2.78 4.68 -15.62
N ALA A 40 3.01 5.97 -15.42
CA ALA A 40 2.61 7.01 -16.37
C ALA A 40 3.32 6.89 -17.74
N SER A 41 4.50 6.26 -17.79
CA SER A 41 5.24 5.99 -19.03
C SER A 41 4.98 4.59 -19.61
N GLY A 42 4.02 3.84 -19.08
CA GLY A 42 3.67 2.48 -19.54
C GLY A 42 4.66 1.40 -19.10
N GLN A 43 5.54 1.69 -18.13
CA GLN A 43 6.57 0.78 -17.64
C GLN A 43 6.14 0.07 -16.35
N SER A 44 4.97 -0.56 -16.36
CA SER A 44 4.33 -1.11 -15.18
C SER A 44 5.13 -2.21 -14.48
N ALA A 45 5.80 -3.07 -15.25
CA ALA A 45 6.70 -4.07 -14.69
C ALA A 45 7.89 -3.44 -13.95
N ALA A 46 8.48 -2.38 -14.52
CA ALA A 46 9.56 -1.65 -13.88
C ALA A 46 9.08 -0.89 -12.64
N ALA A 47 7.86 -0.34 -12.66
CA ALA A 47 7.25 0.30 -11.50
C ALA A 47 7.09 -0.67 -10.32
N VAL A 48 6.57 -1.86 -10.57
CA VAL A 48 6.40 -2.90 -9.53
C VAL A 48 7.76 -3.40 -9.03
N ALA A 49 8.72 -3.62 -9.93
CA ALA A 49 10.09 -4.01 -9.54
C ALA A 49 10.76 -2.92 -8.67
N HIS A 50 10.59 -1.65 -9.04
CA HIS A 50 11.10 -0.52 -8.26
C HIS A 50 10.48 -0.50 -6.85
N LEU A 51 9.16 -0.66 -6.72
CA LEU A 51 8.50 -0.70 -5.43
C LEU A 51 9.00 -1.88 -4.57
N ARG A 52 9.19 -3.07 -5.16
CA ARG A 52 9.74 -4.23 -4.44
C ARG A 52 11.13 -3.98 -3.88
N THR A 53 11.97 -3.25 -4.62
CA THR A 53 13.35 -2.98 -4.21
C THR A 53 13.44 -1.86 -3.18
N TYR A 54 12.61 -0.82 -3.31
CA TYR A 54 12.82 0.44 -2.58
C TYR A 54 11.74 0.78 -1.55
N LEU A 55 10.63 0.04 -1.49
CA LEU A 55 9.71 0.19 -0.36
C LEU A 55 10.31 -0.44 0.91
N PRO A 56 10.36 0.29 2.03
CA PRO A 56 10.70 -0.32 3.30
C PRO A 56 9.60 -1.33 3.68
N PRO A 57 9.96 -2.53 4.18
CA PRO A 57 8.98 -3.51 4.63
C PRO A 57 8.20 -2.96 5.84
N GLU A 58 6.92 -3.31 5.92
CA GLU A 58 6.13 -3.09 7.14
C GLU A 58 6.68 -3.96 8.29
N ALA A 59 6.39 -3.59 9.54
CA ALA A 59 6.79 -4.39 10.69
C ALA A 59 6.01 -5.71 10.73
N GLY A 60 6.72 -6.81 11.00
CA GLY A 60 6.14 -8.14 11.20
C GLY A 60 6.30 -9.09 10.00
N PRO A 61 5.70 -10.29 10.09
CA PRO A 61 5.77 -11.30 9.04
C PRO A 61 5.16 -10.79 7.72
N ASP A 62 5.80 -11.16 6.61
CA ASP A 62 5.44 -10.73 5.25
C ASP A 62 5.36 -9.21 5.03
N GLY A 63 6.07 -8.43 5.84
CA GLY A 63 6.06 -6.97 5.77
C GLY A 63 6.42 -6.39 4.40
N ALA A 64 7.27 -7.07 3.62
CA ALA A 64 7.60 -6.66 2.25
C ALA A 64 6.39 -6.82 1.30
N THR A 65 5.61 -7.89 1.44
CA THR A 65 4.41 -8.14 0.64
C THR A 65 3.31 -7.14 1.00
N THR A 66 3.06 -6.91 2.30
CA THR A 66 2.01 -5.97 2.72
C THR A 66 2.36 -4.53 2.35
N ALA A 67 3.64 -4.14 2.47
CA ALA A 67 4.14 -2.84 2.00
C ALA A 67 3.92 -2.65 0.50
N LEU A 68 4.23 -3.67 -0.32
CA LEU A 68 4.02 -3.61 -1.77
C LEU A 68 2.54 -3.41 -2.12
N VAL A 69 1.65 -4.21 -1.54
CA VAL A 69 0.20 -4.11 -1.78
C VAL A 69 -0.31 -2.73 -1.35
N GLN A 70 0.08 -2.25 -0.18
CA GLN A 70 -0.28 -0.92 0.32
C GLN A 70 0.21 0.20 -0.61
N GLY A 71 1.47 0.12 -1.07
CA GLY A 71 2.04 1.10 -1.99
C GLY A 71 1.27 1.17 -3.31
N LEU A 72 0.86 0.02 -3.87
CA LEU A 72 0.05 -0.02 -5.08
C LEU A 72 -1.36 0.55 -4.85
N ILE A 73 -2.01 0.24 -3.71
CA ILE A 73 -3.31 0.84 -3.32
C ILE A 73 -3.23 2.37 -3.28
N GLU A 74 -2.18 2.93 -2.67
CA GLU A 74 -1.99 4.38 -2.58
C GLU A 74 -1.73 5.04 -3.94
N ILE A 75 -0.95 4.38 -4.80
CA ILE A 75 -0.73 4.84 -6.17
C ILE A 75 -2.05 4.83 -6.95
N THR A 76 -2.87 3.78 -6.81
CA THR A 76 -4.21 3.76 -7.40
C THR A 76 -5.02 4.97 -6.95
N HIS A 77 -5.10 5.25 -5.64
CA HIS A 77 -5.83 6.41 -5.14
C HIS A 77 -5.29 7.72 -5.74
N SER A 78 -3.97 7.85 -5.89
CA SER A 78 -3.36 9.02 -6.53
C SER A 78 -3.87 9.21 -7.96
N PHE A 79 -3.85 8.15 -8.79
CA PHE A 79 -4.37 8.22 -10.16
C PHE A 79 -5.88 8.41 -10.23
N TYR A 80 -6.64 7.77 -9.34
CA TYR A 80 -8.09 7.93 -9.25
C TYR A 80 -8.46 9.38 -8.93
N ASN A 81 -7.83 9.98 -7.93
CA ASN A 81 -8.04 11.38 -7.54
C ASN A 81 -7.64 12.37 -8.65
N GLN A 82 -6.66 12.02 -9.48
CA GLN A 82 -6.28 12.77 -10.68
C GLN A 82 -7.17 12.49 -11.90
N ARG A 83 -8.24 11.69 -11.74
CA ARG A 83 -9.14 11.23 -12.83
C ARG A 83 -8.44 10.45 -13.96
N ARG A 84 -7.27 9.87 -13.67
CA ARG A 84 -6.51 9.02 -14.62
C ARG A 84 -6.96 7.57 -14.49
N LEU A 85 -8.23 7.30 -14.82
CA LEU A 85 -8.90 6.03 -14.51
C LEU A 85 -8.25 4.79 -15.16
N ASN A 86 -7.71 4.90 -16.37
CA ASN A 86 -7.06 3.77 -17.03
C ASN A 86 -5.81 3.31 -16.26
N LEU A 87 -4.99 4.26 -15.81
CA LEU A 87 -3.82 3.96 -14.97
C LEU A 87 -4.23 3.47 -13.59
N ALA A 88 -5.28 4.06 -13.00
CA ALA A 88 -5.80 3.58 -11.72
C ALA A 88 -6.20 2.10 -11.82
N ARG A 89 -6.94 1.69 -12.87
CA ARG A 89 -7.34 0.29 -13.12
C ARG A 89 -6.14 -0.62 -13.31
N GLU A 90 -5.15 -0.18 -14.08
CA GLU A 90 -3.92 -0.93 -14.29
C GLU A 90 -3.18 -1.19 -12.98
N VAL A 91 -3.01 -0.16 -12.15
CA VAL A 91 -2.34 -0.30 -10.85
C VAL A 91 -3.14 -1.18 -9.90
N VAL A 92 -4.49 -1.10 -9.89
CA VAL A 92 -5.32 -2.03 -9.10
C VAL A 92 -5.10 -3.48 -9.52
N ALA A 93 -5.01 -3.75 -10.82
CA ALA A 93 -4.73 -5.10 -11.30
C ALA A 93 -3.40 -5.62 -10.76
N GLN A 94 -2.35 -4.77 -10.74
CA GLN A 94 -1.07 -5.13 -10.12
C GLN A 94 -1.19 -5.32 -8.60
N ALA A 95 -2.00 -4.50 -7.91
CA ALA A 95 -2.24 -4.63 -6.47
C ALA A 95 -2.90 -5.96 -6.11
N ILE A 96 -3.89 -6.39 -6.91
CA ILE A 96 -4.57 -7.69 -6.73
C ILE A 96 -3.59 -8.85 -6.94
N VAL A 97 -2.76 -8.79 -7.99
CA VAL A 97 -1.73 -9.82 -8.24
C VAL A 97 -0.71 -9.87 -7.09
N ALA A 98 -0.25 -8.72 -6.61
CA ALA A 98 0.66 -8.65 -5.47
C ALA A 98 0.03 -9.16 -4.15
N ALA A 99 -1.30 -9.05 -4.02
CA ALA A 99 -2.05 -9.50 -2.86
C ALA A 99 -2.43 -10.98 -2.91
N ASP A 100 -2.07 -11.74 -3.96
CA ASP A 100 -2.39 -13.16 -4.08
C ASP A 100 -1.99 -13.99 -2.82
N PRO A 101 -0.81 -13.82 -2.20
CA PRO A 101 -0.48 -14.52 -0.95
C PRO A 101 -1.45 -14.20 0.20
N VAL A 102 -1.94 -12.96 0.28
CA VAL A 102 -2.89 -12.51 1.31
C VAL A 102 -4.27 -13.10 1.04
N LEU A 103 -4.75 -13.01 -0.21
CA LEU A 103 -6.05 -13.50 -0.64
C LEU A 103 -6.16 -15.03 -0.58
N ALA A 104 -5.07 -15.73 -0.90
CA ALA A 104 -4.99 -17.19 -0.81
C ALA A 104 -4.75 -17.70 0.62
N GLY A 105 -4.69 -16.81 1.62
CA GLY A 105 -4.46 -17.19 3.02
C GLY A 105 -3.06 -17.73 3.32
N ARG A 106 -2.10 -17.56 2.39
CA ARG A 106 -0.71 -18.04 2.53
C ARG A 106 0.20 -17.04 3.24
N SER A 107 -0.26 -15.80 3.42
CA SER A 107 0.50 -14.79 4.16
C SER A 107 0.38 -14.95 5.68
N ALA A 108 1.52 -14.89 6.35
CA ALA A 108 1.67 -14.87 7.80
C ALA A 108 1.45 -13.47 8.43
N ALA A 109 1.16 -12.44 7.63
CA ALA A 109 0.84 -11.11 8.14
C ALA A 109 -0.36 -11.14 9.14
N PRO A 110 -0.38 -10.27 10.16
CA PRO A 110 -1.46 -10.22 11.15
C PRO A 110 -2.85 -10.13 10.50
N ALA A 111 -3.82 -10.85 11.06
CA ALA A 111 -5.18 -10.94 10.49
C ALA A 111 -5.81 -9.56 10.25
N VAL A 112 -5.66 -8.63 11.21
CA VAL A 112 -6.12 -7.23 11.10
C VAL A 112 -5.48 -6.52 9.90
N ARG A 113 -4.17 -6.71 9.67
CA ARG A 113 -3.48 -6.09 8.53
C ARG A 113 -3.96 -6.67 7.21
N ARG A 114 -4.11 -7.99 7.13
CA ARG A 114 -4.67 -8.68 5.96
C ARG A 114 -6.10 -8.19 5.67
N ALA A 115 -6.96 -8.11 6.68
CA ALA A 115 -8.33 -7.61 6.56
C ALA A 115 -8.37 -6.17 6.02
N SER A 116 -7.49 -5.29 6.55
CA SER A 116 -7.34 -3.91 6.08
C SER A 116 -6.96 -3.80 4.60
N LEU A 117 -5.99 -4.60 4.15
CA LEU A 117 -5.57 -4.64 2.74
C LEU A 117 -6.68 -5.17 1.83
N VAL A 118 -7.29 -6.29 2.21
CA VAL A 118 -8.37 -6.93 1.44
C VAL A 118 -9.59 -6.01 1.34
N SER A 119 -9.96 -5.34 2.43
CA SER A 119 -11.04 -4.34 2.44
C SER A 119 -10.73 -3.12 1.56
N SER A 120 -9.47 -2.67 1.53
CA SER A 120 -9.04 -1.59 0.63
C SER A 120 -9.10 -2.01 -0.83
N LEU A 121 -8.72 -3.24 -1.17
CA LEU A 121 -8.89 -3.81 -2.51
C LEU A 121 -10.38 -3.95 -2.88
N GLY A 122 -11.25 -4.24 -1.91
CA GLY A 122 -12.71 -4.24 -2.08
C GLY A 122 -13.21 -2.87 -2.53
N LEU A 123 -12.78 -1.81 -1.85
CA LEU A 123 -13.11 -0.43 -2.20
C LEU A 123 -12.61 -0.05 -3.60
N LEU A 124 -11.39 -0.43 -3.95
CA LEU A 124 -10.86 -0.17 -5.29
C LEU A 124 -11.56 -0.99 -6.38
N SER A 125 -11.98 -2.21 -6.07
CA SER A 125 -12.80 -3.01 -6.99
C SER A 125 -14.17 -2.36 -7.24
N GLU A 126 -14.76 -1.79 -6.19
CA GLU A 126 -16.03 -1.07 -6.25
C GLU A 126 -15.93 0.23 -7.03
N GLU A 127 -14.96 1.10 -6.71
CA GLU A 127 -14.92 2.48 -7.20
C GLU A 127 -14.08 2.65 -8.48
N VAL A 128 -13.04 1.84 -8.68
CA VAL A 128 -12.11 1.96 -9.82
C VAL A 128 -12.43 0.93 -10.90
N LEU A 129 -12.62 -0.33 -10.51
CA LEU A 129 -12.93 -1.41 -11.45
C LEU A 129 -14.42 -1.49 -11.79
N LEU A 130 -15.30 -0.91 -10.95
CA LEU A 130 -16.75 -1.04 -11.05
C LEU A 130 -17.23 -2.50 -11.02
N ASP A 131 -16.46 -3.37 -10.34
CA ASP A 131 -16.73 -4.80 -10.19
C ASP A 131 -17.32 -5.05 -8.79
N LEU A 132 -18.65 -4.92 -8.71
CA LEU A 132 -19.39 -5.09 -7.46
C LEU A 132 -19.31 -6.52 -6.92
N ARG A 133 -19.23 -7.54 -7.79
CA ARG A 133 -19.12 -8.94 -7.37
C ARG A 133 -17.78 -9.22 -6.71
N ARG A 134 -16.70 -8.72 -7.29
CA ARG A 134 -15.37 -8.81 -6.67
C ARG A 134 -15.30 -8.02 -5.37
N ALA A 135 -15.84 -6.79 -5.35
CA ALA A 135 -15.87 -5.99 -4.14
C ALA A 135 -16.60 -6.70 -2.99
N GLU A 136 -17.76 -7.30 -3.26
CA GLU A 136 -18.50 -8.13 -2.30
C GLU A 136 -17.65 -9.27 -1.73
N GLY A 137 -17.02 -10.07 -2.60
CA GLY A 137 -16.18 -11.19 -2.16
C GLY A 137 -14.96 -10.75 -1.34
N LEU A 138 -14.37 -9.59 -1.65
CA LEU A 138 -13.27 -9.01 -0.88
C LEU A 138 -13.75 -8.51 0.49
N TYR A 139 -14.90 -7.87 0.58
CA TYR A 139 -15.45 -7.46 1.88
C TYR A 139 -15.83 -8.66 2.76
N ASP A 140 -16.31 -9.75 2.16
CA ASP A 140 -16.53 -11.02 2.85
C ASP A 140 -15.24 -11.61 3.40
N ALA A 141 -14.18 -11.69 2.58
CA ALA A 141 -12.88 -12.18 3.02
C ALA A 141 -12.29 -11.31 4.15
N ALA A 142 -12.45 -9.98 4.07
CA ALA A 142 -12.02 -9.07 5.14
C ALA A 142 -12.82 -9.29 6.44
N ALA A 143 -14.14 -9.47 6.35
CA ALA A 143 -14.99 -9.75 7.51
C ALA A 143 -14.67 -11.11 8.16
N ALA A 144 -14.27 -12.11 7.38
CA ALA A 144 -13.82 -13.40 7.91
C ALA A 144 -12.49 -13.30 8.68
N LEU A 145 -11.59 -12.42 8.24
CA LEU A 145 -10.31 -12.16 8.91
C LEU A 145 -10.48 -11.31 10.17
N GLU A 146 -11.41 -10.35 10.18
CA GLU A 146 -11.67 -9.46 11.32
C GLU A 146 -13.19 -9.35 11.62
N PRO A 147 -13.79 -10.36 12.28
CA PRO A 147 -15.24 -10.42 12.49
C PRO A 147 -15.82 -9.34 13.41
N THR A 148 -15.00 -8.73 14.25
CA THR A 148 -15.43 -7.65 15.17
C THR A 148 -15.53 -6.29 14.46
N ASN A 149 -14.89 -6.12 13.31
CA ASN A 149 -14.91 -4.88 12.56
C ASN A 149 -16.18 -4.77 11.70
N SER A 150 -17.14 -3.98 12.17
CA SER A 150 -18.44 -3.79 11.51
C SER A 150 -18.33 -3.10 10.14
N LEU A 151 -17.23 -2.39 9.85
CA LEU A 151 -17.04 -1.69 8.59
C LEU A 151 -17.05 -2.64 7.39
N HIS A 152 -16.44 -3.82 7.50
CA HIS A 152 -16.39 -4.80 6.41
C HIS A 152 -17.80 -5.27 6.03
N ARG A 153 -18.63 -5.60 7.03
CA ARG A 153 -20.03 -5.98 6.82
C ARG A 153 -20.87 -4.83 6.24
N ALA A 154 -20.66 -3.61 6.75
CA ALA A 154 -21.37 -2.43 6.24
C ALA A 154 -21.07 -2.17 4.76
N ARG A 155 -19.78 -2.25 4.37
CA ARG A 155 -19.35 -2.12 2.97
C ARG A 155 -19.91 -3.22 2.07
N LYS A 156 -19.87 -4.48 2.53
CA LYS A 156 -20.53 -5.60 1.83
C LYS A 156 -22.01 -5.29 1.58
N GLN A 157 -22.74 -4.92 2.63
CA GLN A 157 -24.18 -4.65 2.50
C GLN A 157 -24.46 -3.50 1.53
N ALA A 158 -23.64 -2.44 1.55
CA ALA A 158 -23.74 -1.34 0.60
C ALA A 158 -23.57 -1.81 -0.85
N VAL A 159 -22.58 -2.67 -1.11
CA VAL A 159 -22.36 -3.27 -2.44
C VAL A 159 -23.51 -4.18 -2.86
N VAL A 160 -24.02 -5.03 -1.95
CA VAL A 160 -25.18 -5.89 -2.22
C VAL A 160 -26.40 -5.03 -2.62
N ASN A 161 -26.65 -3.93 -1.90
CA ASN A 161 -27.73 -3.00 -2.22
C ASN A 161 -27.55 -2.33 -3.59
N LYS A 162 -26.31 -2.01 -3.99
CA LYS A 162 -25.98 -1.44 -5.30
C LYS A 162 -26.22 -2.42 -6.46
N GLN A 163 -26.15 -3.72 -6.22
CA GLN A 163 -26.39 -4.76 -7.23
C GLN A 163 -27.87 -5.00 -7.52
N VAL A 164 -28.78 -4.60 -6.62
CA VAL A 164 -30.22 -4.74 -6.83
C VAL A 164 -30.64 -3.85 -8.01
N PRO A 165 -31.26 -4.40 -9.07
CA PRO A 165 -31.77 -3.61 -10.17
C PRO A 165 -32.73 -2.55 -9.62
N ARG A 166 -32.38 -1.27 -9.80
CA ARG A 166 -33.32 -0.20 -9.53
C ARG A 166 -34.40 -0.32 -10.59
N GLY A 167 -35.55 -0.87 -10.22
CA GLY A 167 -36.71 -1.00 -11.07
C GLY A 167 -37.17 0.38 -11.53
N GLY A 168 -36.56 0.88 -12.60
CA GLY A 168 -37.12 1.95 -13.40
C GLY A 168 -38.37 1.39 -14.02
N ARG A 169 -39.52 1.71 -13.44
CA ARG A 169 -40.75 1.80 -14.23
C ARG A 169 -40.40 2.75 -15.37
N GLY A 170 -40.21 2.21 -16.57
CA GLY A 170 -40.43 2.96 -17.79
C GLY A 170 -41.86 3.50 -17.67
N GLY A 171 -41.97 4.78 -17.33
CA GLY A 171 -43.21 5.51 -17.55
C GLY A 171 -43.42 5.59 -19.06
N PRO A 172 -44.66 5.36 -19.55
CA PRO A 172 -44.98 5.51 -20.96
C PRO A 172 -44.69 6.93 -21.46
#